data_AF-A0A0L0MFC2-F1
#
_entry.id   AF-A0A0L0MFC2-F1
#
_cell.length_a   1.000
_cell.length_b   1.000
_cell.length_c   1.000
_cell.angle_alpha   90.00
_cell.angle_beta   90.00
_cell.angle_gamma   90.00
#
_symmetry.space_group_name_H-M   'P 1'
#
loop_
_entity.id
_entity.type
_entity.pdbx_description
1 polymer ?
#
loop_
_entity_poly.entity_id
_entity_poly.type
_entity_poly.pdbx_seq_one_letter_code
_entity_poly.pdbx_strand_id
1 'polypeptide(L)'
;MFRKPSLAVLVLSAAALTALPVASAFAQDAAASTPKEVKKAQRKAAREKKNAELSQLEKNGYNPNGEQNNYPQNLQNAQRKIDAQKAGKPAPASAP
;
A
#
# COMPACT_ATOMS: atom_id res chain seq x y z
N MET A 1 -44.22 -36.86 16.18
CA MET A 1 -45.49 -36.43 15.55
C MET A 1 -45.34 -34.97 15.11
N PHE A 2 -45.46 -34.73 13.80
CA PHE A 2 -45.97 -33.55 13.07
C PHE A 2 -45.85 -32.15 13.72
N ARG A 3 -45.41 -31.07 13.05
CA ARG A 3 -45.74 -30.59 11.68
C ARG A 3 -44.65 -29.64 11.15
N LYS A 4 -44.35 -29.72 9.85
CA LYS A 4 -43.73 -28.64 9.05
C LYS A 4 -44.84 -27.67 8.54
N PRO A 5 -44.52 -26.69 7.66
CA PRO A 5 -44.49 -25.25 7.92
C PRO A 5 -45.72 -24.50 7.36
N SER A 6 -46.13 -23.40 7.99
CA SER A 6 -47.11 -22.49 7.38
C SER A 6 -46.42 -21.46 6.49
N LEU A 7 -46.67 -21.57 5.18
CA LEU A 7 -46.52 -20.50 4.20
C LEU A 7 -47.43 -19.33 4.59
N ALA A 8 -46.89 -18.11 4.64
CA ALA A 8 -47.68 -16.88 4.57
C ALA A 8 -46.88 -15.78 3.87
N VAL A 9 -47.13 -15.68 2.56
CA VAL A 9 -47.28 -14.47 1.74
C VAL A 9 -46.71 -13.16 2.28
N LEU A 10 -45.83 -12.54 1.51
CA LEU A 10 -45.84 -11.09 1.32
C LEU A 10 -45.38 -10.75 -0.11
N VAL A 11 -46.36 -10.66 -1.01
CA VAL A 11 -46.21 -9.94 -2.28
C VAL A 11 -46.42 -8.47 -1.96
N LEU A 12 -45.43 -7.61 -2.20
CA LEU A 12 -45.68 -6.20 -2.45
C LEU A 12 -44.65 -5.63 -3.43
N SER A 13 -45.22 -5.24 -4.57
CA SER A 13 -44.69 -4.54 -5.73
C SER A 13 -43.76 -3.35 -5.44
N ALA A 14 -42.83 -3.06 -6.37
CA ALA A 14 -42.69 -1.73 -6.96
C ALA A 14 -41.63 -1.67 -8.08
N ALA A 15 -41.99 -0.92 -9.13
CA ALA A 15 -41.13 -0.09 -9.97
C ALA A 15 -40.22 -0.75 -11.04
N ALA A 16 -40.72 -0.63 -12.27
CA ALA A 16 -39.99 -0.31 -13.47
C ALA A 16 -38.72 0.54 -13.24
N LEU A 17 -37.63 0.26 -13.95
CA LEU A 17 -37.21 1.03 -15.11
C LEU A 17 -35.92 0.44 -15.70
N THR A 18 -35.89 0.36 -17.02
CA THR A 18 -34.75 0.08 -17.87
C THR A 18 -33.53 0.96 -17.55
N ALA A 19 -32.40 0.35 -17.21
CA ALA A 19 -31.07 0.94 -17.43
C ALA A 19 -30.03 -0.19 -17.47
N LEU A 20 -29.68 -0.62 -18.68
CA LEU A 20 -28.46 -1.37 -18.95
C LEU A 20 -27.27 -0.43 -18.74
N PRO A 21 -26.28 -0.73 -17.87
CA PRO A 21 -24.92 -0.33 -18.16
C PRO A 21 -24.29 -1.44 -19.00
N VAL A 22 -24.40 -1.31 -20.32
CA VAL A 22 -23.39 -1.84 -21.24
C VAL A 22 -22.12 -1.02 -20.99
N ALA A 23 -21.33 -1.43 -19.99
CA ALA A 23 -19.98 -0.95 -19.77
C ALA A 23 -19.25 -1.92 -18.83
N SER A 24 -19.01 -3.13 -19.32
CA SER A 24 -18.00 -4.04 -18.73
C SER A 24 -17.17 -4.70 -19.82
N ALA A 25 -16.97 -3.99 -20.93
CA ALA A 25 -15.93 -4.33 -21.90
C ALA A 25 -14.70 -3.48 -21.56
N PHE A 26 -13.56 -4.15 -21.34
CA PHE A 26 -12.19 -3.58 -21.25
C PHE A 26 -11.64 -3.14 -19.88
N ALA A 27 -12.12 -3.69 -18.75
CA ALA A 27 -11.32 -3.73 -17.51
C ALA A 27 -10.65 -5.11 -17.28
N GLN A 28 -10.59 -5.97 -18.30
CA GLN A 28 -9.93 -7.28 -18.22
C GLN A 28 -8.50 -7.27 -18.77
N ASP A 29 -7.98 -6.13 -19.21
CA ASP A 29 -6.55 -5.95 -19.49
C ASP A 29 -5.77 -5.47 -18.25
N ALA A 30 -6.27 -5.81 -17.04
CA ALA A 30 -5.41 -5.88 -15.88
C ALA A 30 -4.49 -7.09 -16.10
N ALA A 31 -3.45 -6.86 -16.92
CA ALA A 31 -2.34 -7.73 -17.24
C ALA A 31 -2.30 -8.96 -16.34
N ALA A 32 -2.65 -10.12 -16.89
CA ALA A 32 -2.48 -11.41 -16.27
C ALA A 32 -0.98 -11.65 -16.04
N SER A 33 -0.43 -10.92 -15.09
CA SER A 33 0.93 -11.04 -14.62
C SER A 33 0.99 -12.42 -14.02
N THR A 34 1.79 -13.29 -14.62
CA THR A 34 2.03 -14.62 -14.07
C THR A 34 2.42 -14.46 -12.60
N PRO A 35 2.11 -15.42 -11.70
CA PRO A 35 2.51 -15.32 -10.29
C PRO A 35 4.01 -15.01 -10.09
N LYS A 36 4.84 -15.32 -11.08
CA LYS A 36 6.27 -14.96 -11.15
C LYS A 36 6.50 -13.46 -11.38
N GLU A 37 5.73 -12.81 -12.25
CA GLU A 37 5.82 -11.37 -12.54
C GLU A 37 5.32 -10.53 -11.39
N VAL A 38 4.21 -10.91 -10.75
CA VAL A 38 3.73 -10.25 -9.53
C VAL A 38 4.77 -10.31 -8.42
N LYS A 39 5.38 -11.49 -8.20
CA LYS A 39 6.49 -11.64 -7.23
C LYS A 39 7.71 -10.79 -7.59
N LYS A 40 8.04 -10.65 -8.87
CA LYS A 40 9.13 -9.77 -9.33
C LYS A 40 8.82 -8.30 -9.03
N ALA A 41 7.60 -7.85 -9.32
CA ALA A 41 7.15 -6.49 -9.04
C ALA A 41 7.19 -6.19 -7.54
N GLN A 42 6.67 -7.09 -6.69
CA GLN A 42 6.71 -6.95 -5.24
C GLN A 42 8.14 -6.87 -4.69
N ARG A 43 9.06 -7.72 -5.18
CA ARG A 43 10.48 -7.64 -4.77
C ARG A 43 11.15 -6.34 -5.18
N LYS A 44 10.84 -5.80 -6.36
CA LYS A 44 11.36 -4.49 -6.80
C LYS A 44 10.86 -3.38 -5.89
N ALA A 45 9.55 -3.32 -5.65
CA ALA A 45 8.96 -2.35 -4.73
C ALA A 45 9.56 -2.45 -3.31
N ALA A 46 9.80 -3.66 -2.80
CA ALA A 46 10.44 -3.86 -1.50
C ALA A 46 11.90 -3.34 -1.47
N ARG A 47 12.66 -3.57 -2.55
CA ARG A 47 14.03 -3.06 -2.67
C ARG A 47 14.06 -1.54 -2.75
N GLU A 48 13.15 -0.93 -3.50
CA GLU A 48 13.06 0.52 -3.61
C GLU A 48 12.79 1.18 -2.26
N LYS A 49 11.87 0.61 -1.46
CA LYS A 49 11.63 1.07 -0.08
C LYS A 49 12.90 0.99 0.79
N LYS A 50 13.55 -0.18 0.80
CA LYS A 50 14.79 -0.39 1.57
C LYS A 50 15.92 0.55 1.11
N ASN A 51 16.05 0.76 -0.20
CA ASN A 51 17.08 1.61 -0.76
C ASN A 51 16.83 3.09 -0.45
N ALA A 52 15.57 3.53 -0.39
CA ALA A 52 15.23 4.89 0.02
C ALA A 52 15.62 5.16 1.47
N GLU A 53 15.35 4.22 2.38
CA GLU A 53 15.75 4.31 3.78
C GLU A 53 17.28 4.29 3.94
N LEU A 54 17.96 3.36 3.25
CA LEU A 54 19.42 3.32 3.25
C LEU A 54 20.03 4.61 2.71
N SER A 55 19.51 5.16 1.62
CA SER A 55 20.00 6.43 1.06
C SER A 55 19.82 7.59 2.03
N GLN A 56 18.72 7.63 2.80
CA GLN A 56 18.54 8.64 3.85
C GLN A 56 19.57 8.50 4.96
N LEU A 57 19.85 7.27 5.41
CA LEU A 57 20.87 7.02 6.41
C LEU A 57 22.28 7.41 5.90
N GLU A 58 22.61 7.05 4.65
CA GLU A 58 23.86 7.40 3.98
C GLU A 58 24.07 8.91 3.86
N LYS A 59 23.05 9.65 3.43
CA LYS A 59 23.08 11.12 3.40
C LYS A 59 23.34 11.74 4.77
N ASN A 60 22.92 11.07 5.84
CA ASN A 60 23.10 11.54 7.21
C ASN A 60 24.37 11.03 7.88
N GLY A 61 25.21 10.28 7.16
CA GLY A 61 26.56 9.86 7.56
C GLY A 61 26.71 8.38 7.93
N TYR A 62 25.70 7.54 7.67
CA TYR A 62 25.79 6.10 7.89
C TYR A 62 26.19 5.36 6.61
N ASN A 63 27.38 4.75 6.57
CA ASN A 63 27.80 3.92 5.44
C ASN A 63 27.99 2.46 5.90
N PRO A 64 27.16 1.50 5.44
CA PRO A 64 27.30 0.10 5.83
C PRO A 64 28.49 -0.61 5.16
N ASN A 65 28.96 -0.11 4.01
CA ASN A 65 30.07 -0.69 3.25
C ASN A 65 31.38 0.10 3.43
N GLY A 66 31.36 1.18 4.21
CA GLY A 66 32.51 2.05 4.46
C GLY A 66 33.29 1.64 5.70
N GLU A 67 34.20 2.51 6.10
CA GLU A 67 34.99 2.36 7.33
C GLU A 67 34.08 2.25 8.57
N GLN A 68 34.17 1.11 9.27
CA GLN A 68 33.30 0.78 10.40
C GLN A 68 33.82 1.32 11.75
N ASN A 69 34.86 2.16 11.75
CA ASN A 69 35.50 2.71 12.95
C ASN A 69 34.53 3.40 13.93
N ASN A 70 33.45 3.96 13.41
CA ASN A 70 32.44 4.68 14.19
C ASN A 70 31.08 3.96 14.20
N TYR A 71 31.04 2.68 13.81
CA TYR A 71 29.85 1.85 13.98
C TYR A 71 29.77 1.36 15.43
N PRO A 72 28.59 1.38 16.10
CA PRO A 72 27.26 1.75 15.60
C PRO A 72 26.89 3.24 15.78
N GLN A 73 27.79 4.08 16.30
CA GLN A 73 27.51 5.49 16.62
C GLN A 73 26.97 6.27 15.41
N ASN A 74 27.52 6.03 14.22
CA ASN A 74 27.08 6.67 12.98
C ASN A 74 25.62 6.36 12.62
N LEU A 75 25.14 5.14 12.91
CA LEU A 75 23.75 4.75 12.67
C LEU A 75 22.81 5.56 13.57
N GLN A 76 23.11 5.64 14.86
CA GLN A 76 22.30 6.40 15.82
C GLN A 76 22.30 7.90 15.47
N ASN A 77 23.47 8.45 15.12
CA ASN A 77 23.60 9.84 14.67
C ASN A 77 22.76 10.11 13.42
N ALA A 78 22.81 9.22 12.43
CA ALA A 78 22.03 9.35 11.21
C ALA A 78 20.52 9.30 11.50
N GLN A 79 20.08 8.37 12.36
CA GLN A 79 18.68 8.27 12.77
C GLN A 79 18.19 9.55 13.46
N ARG A 80 18.94 10.07 14.45
CA ARG A 80 18.57 11.33 15.13
C ARG A 80 18.45 12.51 14.16
N LYS A 81 19.35 12.60 13.16
CA LYS A 81 19.27 13.64 12.12
C LYS A 81 18.03 13.48 11.25
N ILE A 82 17.67 12.26 10.87
CA ILE A 82 16.44 11.98 10.11
C ILE A 82 15.22 12.37 10.94
N ASP A 83 15.19 11.99 12.23
CA ASP A 83 14.07 12.31 13.12
C ASP A 83 13.94 13.83 13.31
N ALA A 84 15.05 14.54 13.51
CA ALA A 84 15.08 16.00 13.56
C ALA A 84 14.62 16.64 12.24
N GLN A 85 15.02 16.10 11.08
CA GLN A 85 14.56 16.56 9.77
C GLN A 85 13.07 16.31 9.55
N LYS A 86 12.53 15.19 10.06
CA LYS A 86 11.10 14.87 10.02
C LYS A 86 10.30 15.80 10.94
N ALA A 87 10.82 16.10 12.12
CA ALA A 87 10.21 17.02 13.08
C ALA A 87 10.24 18.48 12.59
N GLY A 88 11.29 18.88 11.87
CA GLY A 88 11.42 20.22 11.28
C GLY A 88 10.72 20.40 9.93
N LYS A 89 10.20 19.33 9.32
CA LYS A 89 9.39 19.42 8.11
C LYS A 89 7.93 19.64 8.53
N PRO A 90 7.33 20.82 8.27
CA PRO A 90 5.90 20.98 8.49
C PRO A 90 5.18 19.91 7.66
N ALA A 91 4.23 19.21 8.28
CA ALA A 91 3.34 18.31 7.56
C ALA A 91 2.80 19.04 6.32
N PRO A 92 2.68 18.38 5.14
CA PRO A 92 2.07 19.02 3.99
C PRO A 92 0.70 19.53 4.45
N ALA A 93 0.56 20.85 4.53
CA ALA A 93 -0.70 21.48 4.86
C ALA A 93 -1.68 20.98 3.80
N SER A 94 -2.65 20.14 4.21
CA SER A 94 -3.79 19.83 3.38
C SER A 94 -4.39 21.16 2.94
N ALA A 95 -4.27 21.43 1.65
CA ALA A 95 -4.92 22.56 1.00
C ALA A 95 -6.44 22.47 1.23
N PRO A 96 -7.14 23.62 1.35
CA PRO A 96 -8.57 23.68 1.68
C PRO A 96 -9.47 23.06 0.61
#